data_AF-V2YEG5-F1
#
_entry.id   AF-V2YEG5-F1
#
_cell.length_a   1.000
_cell.length_b   1.000
_cell.length_c   1.000
_cell.angle_alpha   90.00
_cell.angle_beta   90.00
_cell.angle_gamma   90.00
#
_symmetry.space_group_name_H-M   'P 1'
#
loop_
_entity.id
_entity.type
_entity.pdbx_description
1 polymer ?
#
loop_
_entity_poly.entity_id
_entity_poly.type
_entity_poly.pdbx_seq_one_letter_code
_entity_poly.pdbx_strand_id
1 'polypeptide(L)'
;MIRKQIIATSGVDRQNQQLSIEVLAENAKAFSAETAVTRMSINHDCTLLPIGKILSGSLKQLDSGDVALEVLIDDFADSFVPFKGPNGESLYFAESSYDSRPFIDFQSETLKKLNIMINPLNFTQDDYNDIVAYLCNCCDAQVETTIAKSLLPTPEIVFNFVTGYLLGALCKQTLSKTNDKLSNDISDDLAKCYTAIKSAIKKIMQKITSRGQVVYIFTEPNQPIELVVKAKKVDTVLKALEALKEYDISQKVQQFNYYTNGNLKKIQFIYDENEFKWEMNYLTTNTGQVIGTKANYKRTIQMYHSVLESPTAGFSIGGTATMESQEE
;
A
#
# COMPACT_ATOMS: atom_id res chain seq x y z
N MET A 1 6.31 -17.71 -14.00
CA MET A 1 5.98 -19.15 -13.79
C MET A 1 4.52 -19.21 -13.42
N ILE A 2 3.72 -19.94 -14.20
CA ILE A 2 2.29 -20.07 -13.93
C ILE A 2 2.06 -21.19 -12.92
N ARG A 3 1.36 -20.90 -11.82
CA ARG A 3 0.97 -21.90 -10.83
C ARG A 3 -0.40 -21.63 -10.23
N LYS A 4 -1.06 -22.69 -9.77
CA LYS A 4 -2.31 -22.61 -9.01
C LYS A 4 -2.02 -22.65 -7.52
N GLN A 5 -2.76 -21.88 -6.73
CA GLN A 5 -2.61 -21.87 -5.27
C GLN A 5 -3.96 -21.61 -4.58
N ILE A 6 -4.23 -22.35 -3.50
CA ILE A 6 -5.31 -22.02 -2.57
C ILE A 6 -4.81 -20.93 -1.62
N ILE A 7 -5.56 -19.84 -1.51
CA ILE A 7 -5.16 -18.65 -0.74
C ILE A 7 -6.11 -18.34 0.43
N ALA A 8 -7.32 -18.89 0.40
CA ALA A 8 -8.33 -18.71 1.42
C ALA A 8 -9.34 -19.86 1.36
N THR A 9 -10.01 -20.12 2.48
CA THR A 9 -11.06 -21.15 2.61
C THR A 9 -12.23 -20.61 3.43
N SER A 10 -13.40 -21.26 3.30
CA SER A 10 -14.57 -20.99 4.15
C SER A 10 -14.47 -21.60 5.55
N GLY A 11 -13.44 -22.42 5.80
CA GLY A 11 -13.11 -22.93 7.12
C GLY A 11 -12.52 -21.85 8.04
N VAL A 12 -12.52 -22.13 9.34
CA VAL A 12 -11.91 -21.26 10.36
C VAL A 12 -10.39 -21.32 10.23
N ASP A 13 -9.75 -20.16 10.07
CA ASP A 13 -8.30 -20.06 9.96
C ASP A 13 -7.59 -20.05 11.32
N ARG A 14 -6.24 -20.01 11.31
CA ARG A 14 -5.41 -19.99 12.53
C ARG A 14 -5.59 -18.73 13.39
N GLN A 15 -6.25 -17.69 12.85
CA GLN A 15 -6.57 -16.44 13.53
C GLN A 15 -8.03 -16.43 14.01
N ASN A 16 -8.71 -17.59 14.00
CA ASN A 16 -10.12 -17.77 14.33
C ASN A 16 -11.06 -16.92 13.47
N GLN A 17 -10.64 -16.59 12.25
CA GLN A 17 -11.48 -15.90 11.29
C GLN A 17 -12.05 -16.88 10.27
N GLN A 18 -13.27 -16.61 9.85
CA GLN A 18 -13.97 -17.38 8.84
C GLN A 18 -14.45 -16.43 7.74
N LEU A 19 -14.15 -16.75 6.48
CA LEU A 19 -14.68 -16.02 5.34
C LEU A 19 -15.96 -16.70 4.87
N SER A 20 -16.99 -15.91 4.59
CA SER A 20 -18.21 -16.43 3.97
C SER A 20 -17.94 -16.85 2.52
N ILE A 21 -18.77 -17.75 1.98
CA ILE A 21 -18.64 -18.21 0.61
C ILE A 21 -18.86 -17.03 -0.36
N GLU A 22 -19.74 -16.09 0.02
CA GLU A 22 -20.02 -14.86 -0.72
C GLU A 22 -18.75 -14.01 -0.85
N VAL A 23 -18.01 -13.79 0.25
CA VAL A 23 -16.74 -13.04 0.22
C VAL A 23 -15.69 -13.76 -0.63
N LEU A 24 -15.62 -15.09 -0.58
CA LEU A 24 -14.73 -15.85 -1.47
C LEU A 24 -15.12 -15.69 -2.94
N ALA A 25 -16.42 -15.68 -3.25
CA ALA A 25 -16.94 -15.50 -4.60
C ALA A 25 -16.67 -14.09 -5.15
N GLU A 26 -16.83 -13.07 -4.31
CA GLU A 26 -16.49 -11.69 -4.64
C GLU A 26 -15.01 -11.53 -4.95
N ASN A 27 -14.14 -12.10 -4.10
CA ASN A 27 -12.69 -12.10 -4.35
C ASN A 27 -12.33 -12.83 -5.65
N ALA A 28 -12.96 -13.98 -5.95
CA ALA A 28 -12.76 -14.70 -7.21
C ALA A 28 -13.10 -13.84 -8.44
N LYS A 29 -14.22 -13.10 -8.37
CA LYS A 29 -14.62 -12.14 -9.41
C LYS A 29 -13.62 -10.99 -9.52
N ALA A 30 -13.22 -10.40 -8.40
CA ALA A 30 -12.26 -9.29 -8.37
C ALA A 30 -10.91 -9.67 -9.00
N PHE A 31 -10.40 -10.87 -8.72
CA PHE A 31 -9.15 -11.37 -9.32
C PHE A 31 -9.25 -11.64 -10.83
N SER A 32 -10.46 -11.72 -11.36
CA SER A 32 -10.73 -11.98 -12.77
C SER A 32 -11.07 -10.70 -13.55
N ALA A 33 -10.85 -9.51 -12.97
CA ALA A 33 -11.13 -8.23 -13.59
C ALA A 33 -10.27 -7.98 -14.84
N GLU A 34 -10.86 -7.49 -15.94
CA GLU A 34 -10.17 -7.38 -17.23
C GLU A 34 -9.17 -6.21 -17.32
N THR A 35 -9.30 -5.20 -16.47
CA THR A 35 -8.60 -3.91 -16.64
C THR A 35 -7.36 -3.73 -15.76
N ALA A 36 -7.28 -4.46 -14.65
CA ALA A 36 -6.19 -4.36 -13.69
C ALA A 36 -6.05 -5.69 -12.94
N VAL A 37 -4.88 -5.90 -12.35
CA VAL A 37 -4.53 -7.18 -11.73
C VAL A 37 -4.02 -6.97 -10.31
N THR A 38 -4.40 -7.88 -9.41
CA THR A 38 -3.89 -7.85 -8.04
C THR A 38 -2.44 -8.34 -8.01
N ARG A 39 -1.58 -7.67 -7.24
CA ARG A 39 -0.18 -8.08 -7.09
C ARG A 39 -0.05 -9.24 -6.13
N MET A 40 0.87 -10.14 -6.45
CA MET A 40 1.44 -11.08 -5.50
C MET A 40 2.56 -10.36 -4.73
N SER A 41 2.45 -10.39 -3.40
CA SER A 41 3.39 -9.77 -2.47
C SER A 41 3.92 -10.82 -1.47
N ILE A 42 4.81 -10.39 -0.57
CA ILE A 42 5.39 -11.26 0.44
C ILE A 42 5.05 -10.71 1.83
N ASN A 43 4.43 -11.53 2.69
CA ASN A 43 4.09 -11.20 4.07
C ASN A 43 3.34 -9.86 4.28
N HIS A 44 2.57 -9.41 3.28
CA HIS A 44 1.90 -8.10 3.23
C HIS A 44 2.85 -6.89 3.39
N ASP A 45 4.16 -7.05 3.16
CA ASP A 45 5.11 -5.93 3.23
C ASP A 45 5.02 -5.07 1.96
N CYS A 46 4.31 -3.94 2.05
CA CYS A 46 4.07 -3.01 0.95
C CYS A 46 5.36 -2.40 0.36
N THR A 47 6.50 -2.51 1.06
CA THR A 47 7.78 -1.95 0.63
C THR A 47 8.63 -2.91 -0.21
N LEU A 48 8.20 -4.16 -0.36
CA LEU A 48 8.85 -5.11 -1.26
C LEU A 48 8.31 -4.95 -2.67
N LEU A 49 9.10 -5.34 -3.66
CA LEU A 49 8.66 -5.37 -5.05
C LEU A 49 7.52 -6.40 -5.19
N PRO A 50 6.47 -6.10 -5.98
CA PRO A 50 5.60 -7.14 -6.50
C PRO A 50 6.44 -8.22 -7.18
N ILE A 51 6.18 -9.48 -6.83
CA ILE A 51 6.90 -10.65 -7.36
C ILE A 51 6.06 -11.46 -8.35
N GLY A 52 4.82 -11.05 -8.57
CA GLY A 52 3.90 -11.77 -9.43
C GLY A 52 2.56 -11.07 -9.57
N LYS A 53 1.69 -11.69 -10.36
CA LYS A 53 0.32 -11.25 -10.65
C LYS A 53 -0.67 -12.37 -10.36
N ILE A 54 -1.82 -12.01 -9.80
CA ILE A 54 -2.97 -12.91 -9.64
C ILE A 54 -3.83 -12.80 -10.89
N LEU A 55 -3.70 -13.75 -11.82
CA LEU A 55 -4.32 -13.66 -13.15
C LEU A 55 -5.83 -13.89 -13.14
N SER A 56 -6.30 -14.77 -12.27
CA SER A 56 -7.72 -15.15 -12.12
C SER A 56 -7.96 -15.85 -10.77
N GLY A 57 -9.21 -15.83 -10.31
CA GLY A 57 -9.66 -16.58 -9.13
C GLY A 57 -10.85 -17.49 -9.45
N SER A 58 -10.94 -18.62 -8.76
CA SER A 58 -12.05 -19.57 -8.89
C SER A 58 -12.35 -20.26 -7.56
N LEU A 59 -13.61 -20.64 -7.36
CA LEU A 59 -14.01 -21.44 -6.21
C LEU A 59 -13.81 -22.92 -6.48
N LYS A 60 -13.36 -23.65 -5.46
CA LYS A 60 -13.11 -25.08 -5.51
C LYS A 60 -13.64 -25.74 -4.25
N GLN A 61 -14.48 -26.75 -4.42
CA GLN A 61 -14.92 -27.60 -3.31
C GLN A 61 -13.75 -28.46 -2.84
N LEU A 62 -13.48 -28.47 -1.53
CA LEU A 62 -12.49 -29.33 -0.90
C LEU A 62 -13.13 -30.63 -0.43
N ASP A 63 -12.31 -31.68 -0.29
CA ASP A 63 -12.73 -32.98 0.25
C ASP A 63 -13.26 -32.87 1.69
N SER A 64 -12.85 -31.83 2.44
CA SER A 64 -13.35 -31.54 3.79
C SER A 64 -14.81 -31.04 3.82
N GLY A 65 -15.38 -30.67 2.67
CA GLY A 65 -16.67 -29.97 2.60
C GLY A 65 -16.55 -28.44 2.60
N ASP A 66 -15.35 -27.88 2.83
CA ASP A 66 -15.12 -26.44 2.73
C ASP A 66 -15.01 -25.97 1.27
N VAL A 67 -15.28 -24.69 1.04
CA VAL A 67 -15.02 -24.01 -0.23
C VAL A 67 -13.69 -23.26 -0.15
N ALA A 68 -12.82 -23.48 -1.12
CA ALA A 68 -11.54 -22.79 -1.27
C ALA A 68 -11.58 -21.77 -2.40
N LEU A 69 -10.85 -20.67 -2.21
CA LEU A 69 -10.47 -19.76 -3.28
C LEU A 69 -9.13 -20.20 -3.85
N GLU A 70 -9.16 -20.75 -5.06
CA GLU A 70 -7.99 -21.13 -5.86
C GLU A 70 -7.69 -20.01 -6.87
N VAL A 71 -6.44 -19.52 -6.89
CA VAL A 71 -5.99 -18.51 -7.83
C VAL A 71 -4.93 -19.03 -8.79
N LEU A 72 -4.91 -18.46 -9.98
CA LEU A 72 -3.84 -18.63 -10.96
C LEU A 72 -2.85 -17.48 -10.80
N ILE A 73 -1.59 -17.81 -10.55
CA ILE A 73 -0.52 -16.85 -10.27
C ILE A 73 0.50 -16.90 -11.38
N ASP A 74 0.90 -15.75 -11.91
CA ASP A 74 2.17 -15.61 -12.63
C ASP A 74 3.24 -15.05 -11.72
N ASP A 75 4.17 -15.92 -11.33
CA ASP A 75 5.31 -15.61 -10.47
C ASP A 75 6.54 -15.25 -11.32
N PHE A 76 7.02 -14.02 -11.22
CA PHE A 76 8.18 -13.53 -11.97
C PHE A 76 9.35 -13.10 -11.05
N ALA A 77 9.38 -13.56 -9.79
CA ALA A 77 10.43 -13.21 -8.83
C ALA A 77 11.85 -13.45 -9.37
N ASP A 78 12.07 -14.56 -10.08
CA ASP A 78 13.38 -14.91 -10.64
C ASP A 78 13.67 -14.26 -12.01
N SER A 79 12.74 -13.43 -12.53
CA SER A 79 12.84 -12.80 -13.86
C SER A 79 13.39 -11.36 -13.81
N PHE A 80 13.74 -10.86 -12.62
CA PHE A 80 14.30 -9.52 -12.49
C PHE A 80 15.69 -9.40 -13.13
N VAL A 81 15.86 -8.40 -13.98
CA VAL A 81 17.11 -8.10 -14.67
C VAL A 81 17.61 -6.68 -14.37
N PRO A 82 18.93 -6.43 -14.35
CA PRO A 82 19.46 -5.08 -14.20
C PRO A 82 19.00 -4.15 -15.33
N PHE A 83 18.68 -2.92 -14.98
CA PHE A 83 18.23 -1.88 -15.90
C PHE A 83 18.83 -0.53 -15.50
N LYS A 84 19.12 0.36 -16.47
CA LYS A 84 19.81 1.63 -16.20
C LYS A 84 18.79 2.73 -15.92
N GLY A 85 18.81 3.27 -14.71
CA GLY A 85 17.93 4.35 -14.25
C GLY A 85 18.15 5.69 -14.92
N PRO A 86 17.25 6.67 -14.67
CA PRO A 86 17.28 7.99 -15.30
C PRO A 86 18.55 8.80 -15.03
N ASN A 87 19.27 8.54 -13.94
CA ASN A 87 20.54 9.19 -13.60
C ASN A 87 21.74 8.26 -13.80
N GLY A 88 21.54 7.11 -14.44
CA GLY A 88 22.56 6.09 -14.67
C GLY A 88 22.78 5.11 -13.52
N GLU A 89 21.99 5.20 -12.46
CA GLU A 89 21.96 4.24 -11.36
C GLU A 89 21.50 2.85 -11.82
N SER A 90 21.86 1.80 -11.07
CA SER A 90 21.38 0.44 -11.33
C SER A 90 20.01 0.22 -10.69
N LEU A 91 19.00 0.05 -11.53
CA LEU A 91 17.67 -0.43 -11.17
C LEU A 91 17.52 -1.91 -11.56
N TYR A 92 16.43 -2.53 -11.13
CA TYR A 92 16.05 -3.89 -11.50
C TYR A 92 14.62 -3.90 -12.00
N PHE A 93 14.39 -4.63 -13.07
CA PHE A 93 13.13 -4.65 -13.81
C PHE A 93 12.63 -6.07 -13.95
N ALA A 94 11.33 -6.27 -13.75
CA ALA A 94 10.61 -7.48 -14.16
C ALA A 94 9.23 -7.13 -14.71
N GLU A 95 8.71 -8.02 -15.54
CA GLU A 95 7.35 -7.97 -16.05
C GLU A 95 6.82 -9.39 -16.26
N SER A 96 5.49 -9.51 -16.30
CA SER A 96 4.85 -10.77 -16.67
C SER A 96 4.95 -10.99 -18.18
N SER A 97 5.31 -12.21 -18.58
CA SER A 97 5.29 -12.61 -20.00
C SER A 97 3.89 -12.98 -20.52
N TYR A 98 2.90 -13.04 -19.64
CA TYR A 98 1.54 -13.52 -19.94
C TYR A 98 0.48 -12.42 -19.80
N ASP A 99 0.79 -11.36 -19.05
CA ASP A 99 -0.19 -10.36 -18.65
C ASP A 99 0.41 -8.95 -18.60
N SER A 100 -0.19 -8.02 -19.34
CA SER A 100 0.23 -6.61 -19.39
C SER A 100 -0.72 -5.67 -18.63
N ARG A 101 -1.71 -6.19 -17.91
CA ARG A 101 -2.62 -5.35 -17.12
C ARG A 101 -1.82 -4.60 -16.03
N PRO A 102 -2.15 -3.34 -15.72
CA PRO A 102 -1.56 -2.61 -14.61
C PRO A 102 -1.94 -3.24 -13.26
N PHE A 103 -1.12 -2.99 -12.24
CA PHE A 103 -1.47 -3.39 -10.88
C PHE A 103 -2.60 -2.52 -10.30
N ILE A 104 -3.43 -3.13 -9.47
CA ILE A 104 -4.37 -2.41 -8.59
C ILE A 104 -3.55 -1.79 -7.45
N ASP A 105 -3.16 -0.52 -7.64
CA ASP A 105 -2.27 0.21 -6.72
C ASP A 105 -2.99 1.32 -5.92
N PHE A 106 -4.01 1.97 -6.47
CA PHE A 106 -4.69 3.12 -5.86
C PHE A 106 -6.21 3.05 -6.04
N GLN A 107 -6.93 3.69 -5.12
CA GLN A 107 -8.34 4.03 -5.31
C GLN A 107 -8.46 5.14 -6.37
N SER A 108 -9.35 4.93 -7.34
CA SER A 108 -9.66 5.93 -8.38
C SER A 108 -10.70 6.96 -7.92
N GLU A 109 -11.42 6.68 -6.83
CA GLU A 109 -12.52 7.51 -6.37
C GLU A 109 -12.04 8.75 -5.62
N THR A 110 -12.62 9.90 -5.96
CA THR A 110 -12.33 11.16 -5.28
C THR A 110 -12.84 11.09 -3.84
N LEU A 111 -11.93 11.26 -2.89
CA LEU A 111 -12.27 11.32 -1.47
C LEU A 111 -12.70 12.73 -1.09
N LYS A 112 -13.77 12.84 -0.28
CA LYS A 112 -14.28 14.11 0.27
C LYS A 112 -13.68 14.47 1.62
N LYS A 113 -13.14 13.48 2.34
CA LYS A 113 -12.54 13.61 3.67
C LYS A 113 -11.26 12.79 3.74
N LEU A 114 -10.43 13.07 4.74
CA LEU A 114 -9.29 12.21 5.06
C LEU A 114 -9.82 10.80 5.36
N ASN A 115 -9.30 9.80 4.67
CA ASN A 115 -9.62 8.41 4.95
C ASN A 115 -8.41 7.79 5.67
N ILE A 116 -8.67 7.13 6.79
CA ILE A 116 -7.66 6.45 7.59
C ILE A 116 -8.02 4.98 7.66
N MET A 117 -7.13 4.14 7.15
CA MET A 117 -7.32 2.70 7.19
C MET A 117 -6.43 2.05 8.25
N ILE A 118 -7.03 1.22 9.10
CA ILE A 118 -6.35 0.48 10.16
C ILE A 118 -6.83 -0.96 10.23
N ASN A 119 -5.94 -1.88 10.59
CA ASN A 119 -6.30 -3.30 10.75
C ASN A 119 -6.81 -3.58 12.17
N PRO A 120 -8.08 -4.01 12.35
CA PRO A 120 -8.67 -4.26 13.66
C PRO A 120 -7.95 -5.35 14.46
N LEU A 121 -7.23 -6.27 13.79
CA LEU A 121 -6.46 -7.34 14.45
C LEU A 121 -5.30 -6.81 15.32
N ASN A 122 -4.94 -5.53 15.17
CA ASN A 122 -3.91 -4.89 16.00
C ASN A 122 -4.45 -4.31 17.31
N PHE A 123 -5.74 -4.50 17.63
CA PHE A 123 -6.42 -3.88 18.77
C PHE A 123 -7.38 -4.87 19.45
N THR A 124 -7.79 -4.56 20.67
CA THR A 124 -9.02 -5.16 21.22
C THR A 124 -10.25 -4.52 20.55
N GLN A 125 -11.42 -5.17 20.62
CA GLN A 125 -12.64 -4.61 20.01
C GLN A 125 -13.02 -3.26 20.63
N ASP A 126 -12.91 -3.13 21.95
CA ASP A 126 -13.22 -1.87 22.65
C ASP A 126 -12.22 -0.76 22.28
N ASP A 127 -10.93 -1.11 22.18
CA ASP A 127 -9.92 -0.16 21.74
C ASP A 127 -10.14 0.28 20.30
N TYR A 128 -10.46 -0.66 19.40
CA TYR A 128 -10.78 -0.37 18.02
C TYR A 128 -11.95 0.61 17.89
N ASN A 129 -13.06 0.33 18.59
CA ASN A 129 -14.26 1.18 18.58
C ASN A 129 -13.96 2.60 19.11
N ASP A 130 -13.19 2.72 20.19
CA ASP A 130 -12.77 4.03 20.72
C ASP A 130 -11.81 4.79 19.78
N ILE A 131 -10.92 4.08 19.07
CA ILE A 131 -10.09 4.68 18.03
C ILE A 131 -10.97 5.21 16.90
N VAL A 132 -11.87 4.39 16.35
CA VAL A 132 -12.78 4.78 15.27
C VAL A 132 -13.58 6.02 15.66
N ALA A 133 -14.20 6.01 16.84
CA ALA A 133 -14.97 7.14 17.35
C ALA A 133 -14.10 8.41 17.48
N TYR A 134 -12.87 8.29 17.96
CA TYR A 134 -11.95 9.42 18.05
C TYR A 134 -11.56 9.97 16.67
N LEU A 135 -11.23 9.11 15.72
CA LEU A 135 -10.83 9.52 14.37
C LEU A 135 -11.99 10.22 13.65
N CYS A 136 -13.22 9.70 13.75
CA CYS A 136 -14.40 10.33 13.17
C CYS A 136 -14.72 11.69 13.81
N ASN A 137 -14.74 11.76 15.15
CA ASN A 137 -15.22 12.95 15.86
C ASN A 137 -14.16 14.05 16.05
N CYS A 138 -12.89 13.67 16.23
CA CYS A 138 -11.81 14.60 16.55
C CYS A 138 -10.86 14.87 15.37
N CYS A 139 -10.81 13.98 14.37
CA CYS A 139 -9.96 14.16 13.20
C CYS A 139 -10.75 14.42 11.90
N ASP A 140 -12.10 14.43 11.96
CA ASP A 140 -12.99 14.53 10.79
C ASP A 140 -12.60 13.54 9.67
N ALA A 141 -12.20 12.33 10.08
CA ALA A 141 -11.75 11.29 9.17
C ALA A 141 -12.85 10.25 8.93
N GLN A 142 -12.90 9.72 7.71
CA GLN A 142 -13.54 8.44 7.44
C GLN A 142 -12.57 7.33 7.85
N VAL A 143 -13.08 6.28 8.50
CA VAL A 143 -12.26 5.14 8.93
C VAL A 143 -12.69 3.90 8.18
N GLU A 144 -11.71 3.20 7.61
CA GLU A 144 -11.92 1.93 6.91
C GLU A 144 -11.01 0.84 7.49
N THR A 145 -11.38 -0.41 7.27
CA THR A 145 -10.59 -1.57 7.72
C THR A 145 -9.65 -2.04 6.62
N THR A 146 -8.38 -2.24 6.96
CA THR A 146 -7.49 -3.10 6.16
C THR A 146 -7.44 -4.50 6.76
N ILE A 147 -7.39 -5.52 5.91
CA ILE A 147 -7.21 -6.90 6.33
C ILE A 147 -5.87 -7.40 5.78
N ALA A 148 -4.85 -7.36 6.62
CA ALA A 148 -3.54 -7.95 6.34
C ALA A 148 -3.30 -9.10 7.33
N LYS A 149 -3.50 -10.34 6.86
CA LYS A 149 -3.28 -11.55 7.67
C LYS A 149 -1.83 -11.98 7.55
N SER A 150 -1.05 -11.78 8.59
CA SER A 150 0.32 -12.30 8.69
C SER A 150 0.50 -12.99 10.05
N LEU A 151 1.42 -13.95 10.12
CA LEU A 151 1.80 -14.58 11.38
C LEU A 151 2.48 -13.56 12.33
N LEU A 152 3.17 -12.56 11.75
CA LEU A 152 3.78 -11.44 12.44
C LEU A 152 3.38 -10.15 11.70
N PRO A 153 2.13 -9.68 11.86
CA PRO A 153 1.69 -8.49 11.15
C PRO A 153 2.47 -7.30 11.71
N THR A 154 3.23 -6.63 10.86
CA THR A 154 3.70 -5.28 11.17
C THR A 154 2.48 -4.39 11.03
N PRO A 155 2.05 -3.67 12.08
CA PRO A 155 0.86 -2.85 11.95
C PRO A 155 1.05 -1.81 10.87
N GLU A 156 -0.02 -1.57 10.13
CA GLU A 156 -0.08 -0.63 9.03
C GLU A 156 -1.18 0.39 9.31
N ILE A 157 -0.88 1.66 9.05
CA ILE A 157 -1.82 2.76 9.09
C ILE A 157 -1.73 3.47 7.75
N VAL A 158 -2.83 3.47 7.00
CA VAL A 158 -2.90 4.11 5.68
C VAL A 158 -3.66 5.41 5.81
N PHE A 159 -3.08 6.50 5.33
CA PHE A 159 -3.70 7.81 5.21
C PHE A 159 -3.93 8.11 3.74
N ASN A 160 -5.20 8.13 3.34
CA ASN A 160 -5.63 8.50 2.01
C ASN A 160 -6.15 9.94 2.06
N PHE A 161 -5.39 10.86 1.47
CA PHE A 161 -5.71 12.28 1.45
C PHE A 161 -6.87 12.60 0.51
N VAL A 162 -7.55 13.71 0.79
CA VAL A 162 -8.46 14.35 -0.17
C VAL A 162 -7.68 14.73 -1.44
N THR A 163 -8.30 14.59 -2.60
CA THR A 163 -7.67 14.95 -3.88
C THR A 163 -7.16 16.40 -3.87
N GLY A 164 -5.90 16.59 -4.29
CA GLY A 164 -5.16 17.86 -4.31
C GLY A 164 -4.35 18.17 -3.06
N TYR A 165 -4.55 17.46 -1.93
CA TYR A 165 -3.90 17.80 -0.67
C TYR A 165 -2.45 17.33 -0.57
N LEU A 166 -2.12 16.09 -0.95
CA LEU A 166 -0.75 15.57 -0.82
C LEU A 166 0.20 16.37 -1.71
N LEU A 167 -0.18 16.65 -2.95
CA LEU A 167 0.63 17.51 -3.82
C LEU A 167 0.64 18.97 -3.38
N GLY A 168 -0.49 19.53 -2.94
CA GLY A 168 -0.58 20.91 -2.44
C GLY A 168 0.23 21.14 -1.16
N ALA A 169 0.26 20.15 -0.26
CA ALA A 169 1.03 20.15 0.98
C ALA A 169 2.53 20.13 0.75
N LEU A 170 2.96 19.33 -0.24
CA LEU A 170 4.35 18.95 -0.43
C LEU A 170 5.03 19.77 -1.52
N CYS A 171 4.27 20.40 -2.42
CA CYS A 171 4.79 21.22 -3.51
C CYS A 171 4.46 22.70 -3.28
N LYS A 172 5.37 23.45 -2.63
CA LYS A 172 5.32 24.93 -2.65
C LYS A 172 5.34 25.53 -4.07
N GLN A 173 5.85 24.79 -5.07
CA GLN A 173 6.06 25.29 -6.43
C GLN A 173 4.79 25.41 -7.28
N THR A 174 3.70 24.68 -6.97
CA THR A 174 2.41 24.86 -7.66
C THR A 174 1.63 26.07 -7.14
N LEU A 175 1.94 26.55 -5.94
CA LEU A 175 1.26 27.69 -5.30
C LEU A 175 1.85 29.05 -5.72
N SER A 176 3.10 29.11 -6.18
CA SER A 176 3.77 30.38 -6.50
C SER A 176 3.28 31.09 -7.76
N LYS A 177 2.32 30.52 -8.50
CA LYS A 177 1.75 31.12 -9.73
C LYS A 177 0.27 31.48 -9.65
N THR A 178 -0.41 31.25 -8.54
CA THR A 178 -1.86 31.50 -8.44
C THR A 178 -2.24 32.18 -7.12
N ASN A 179 -2.35 33.52 -7.17
CA ASN A 179 -2.99 34.44 -6.21
C ASN A 179 -2.72 34.28 -4.70
N ASP A 180 -2.19 35.34 -4.07
CA ASP A 180 -1.86 35.44 -2.64
C ASP A 180 -3.00 35.12 -1.65
N LYS A 181 -4.27 35.19 -2.06
CA LYS A 181 -5.43 34.77 -1.23
C LYS A 181 -5.60 33.25 -1.15
N LEU A 182 -5.25 32.50 -2.21
CA LEU A 182 -5.34 31.04 -2.24
C LEU A 182 -4.27 30.40 -1.33
N SER A 183 -3.15 31.07 -1.17
CA SER A 183 -2.01 30.62 -0.37
C SER A 183 -2.33 30.51 1.13
N ASN A 184 -3.13 31.42 1.69
CA ASN A 184 -3.44 31.44 3.12
C ASN A 184 -4.46 30.36 3.51
N ASP A 185 -5.54 30.21 2.75
CA ASP A 185 -6.58 29.19 3.02
C ASP A 185 -6.02 27.76 2.87
N ILE A 186 -5.16 27.54 1.88
CA ILE A 186 -4.46 26.26 1.69
C ILE A 186 -3.49 25.99 2.85
N SER A 187 -2.76 27.00 3.33
CA SER A 187 -1.84 26.83 4.47
C SER A 187 -2.55 26.43 5.76
N ASP A 188 -3.71 27.01 6.05
CA ASP A 188 -4.50 26.69 7.24
C ASP A 188 -5.07 25.26 7.17
N ASP A 189 -5.55 24.83 6.01
CA ASP A 189 -6.07 23.48 5.83
C ASP A 189 -4.98 22.41 5.85
N LEU A 190 -3.77 22.74 5.41
CA LEU A 190 -2.59 21.90 5.58
C LEU A 190 -2.19 21.74 7.05
N ALA A 191 -2.24 22.82 7.83
CA ALA A 191 -1.96 22.77 9.27
C ALA A 191 -3.00 21.93 10.02
N LYS A 192 -4.29 22.04 9.66
CA LYS A 192 -5.36 21.19 10.19
C LYS A 192 -5.12 19.72 9.83
N CYS A 193 -4.79 19.43 8.57
CA CYS A 193 -4.52 18.07 8.11
C CYS A 193 -3.33 17.44 8.86
N TYR A 194 -2.23 18.18 9.02
CA TYR A 194 -1.08 17.74 9.80
C TYR A 194 -1.43 17.49 11.28
N THR A 195 -2.26 18.37 11.86
CA THR A 195 -2.77 18.20 13.22
C THR A 195 -3.64 16.95 13.36
N ALA A 196 -4.50 16.68 12.38
CA ALA A 196 -5.35 15.49 12.33
C ALA A 196 -4.50 14.21 12.23
N ILE A 197 -3.52 14.17 11.33
CA ILE A 197 -2.57 13.04 11.20
C ILE A 197 -1.83 12.81 12.52
N LYS A 198 -1.25 13.86 13.09
CA LYS A 198 -0.53 13.77 14.38
C LYS A 198 -1.41 13.23 15.49
N SER A 199 -2.67 13.67 15.57
CA SER A 199 -3.63 13.23 16.58
C SER A 199 -4.05 11.78 16.36
N ALA A 200 -4.34 11.41 15.12
CA ALA A 200 -4.66 10.05 14.71
C ALA A 200 -3.54 9.06 15.07
N ILE A 201 -2.32 9.35 14.64
CA ILE A 201 -1.14 8.52 14.95
C ILE A 201 -0.99 8.35 16.46
N LYS A 202 -1.06 9.44 17.23
CA LYS A 202 -0.95 9.36 18.70
C LYS A 202 -2.02 8.46 19.32
N LYS A 203 -3.28 8.61 18.92
CA LYS A 203 -4.40 7.81 19.43
C LYS A 203 -4.22 6.33 19.10
N ILE A 204 -3.89 6.03 17.85
CA ILE A 204 -3.71 4.65 17.38
C ILE A 204 -2.53 3.99 18.11
N MET A 205 -1.39 4.67 18.19
CA MET A 205 -0.17 4.14 18.81
C MET A 205 -0.31 3.87 20.32
N GLN A 206 -1.21 4.56 21.01
CA GLN A 206 -1.48 4.30 22.44
C GLN A 206 -2.14 2.94 22.70
N LYS A 207 -2.80 2.37 21.69
CA LYS A 207 -3.71 1.22 21.84
C LYS A 207 -3.29 0.00 21.03
N ILE A 208 -2.26 0.13 20.22
CA ILE A 208 -1.76 -0.94 19.36
C ILE A 208 -1.18 -2.07 20.22
N THR A 209 -1.60 -3.30 19.96
CA THR A 209 -1.17 -4.46 20.77
C THR A 209 0.25 -4.92 20.40
N SER A 210 0.66 -4.70 19.15
CA SER A 210 1.99 -5.08 18.67
C SER A 210 3.07 -4.12 19.20
N ARG A 211 4.26 -4.65 19.52
CA ARG A 211 5.41 -3.87 20.03
C ARG A 211 6.45 -3.52 18.94
N GLY A 212 6.09 -3.64 17.68
CA GLY A 212 7.00 -3.49 16.52
C GLY A 212 7.15 -2.06 16.00
N GLN A 213 7.89 -1.93 14.90
CA GLN A 213 7.73 -0.77 14.01
C GLN A 213 6.31 -0.78 13.43
N VAL A 214 5.78 0.41 13.14
CA VAL A 214 4.52 0.58 12.42
C VAL A 214 4.85 1.15 11.05
N VAL A 215 4.15 0.67 10.03
CA VAL A 215 4.22 1.17 8.66
C VAL A 215 3.14 2.23 8.49
N TYR A 216 3.55 3.43 8.11
CA TYR A 216 2.66 4.54 7.78
C TYR A 216 2.71 4.74 6.28
N ILE A 217 1.55 4.69 5.63
CA ILE A 217 1.42 4.86 4.18
C ILE A 217 0.60 6.12 3.94
N PHE A 218 1.06 6.96 3.04
CA PHE A 218 0.40 8.20 2.64
C PHE A 218 0.16 8.17 1.13
N THR A 219 -1.10 8.23 0.72
CA THR A 219 -1.50 8.23 -0.69
C THR A 219 -2.59 9.27 -0.97
N GLU A 220 -2.80 9.59 -2.23
CA GLU A 220 -3.89 10.45 -2.68
C GLU A 220 -4.56 9.81 -3.91
N PRO A 221 -5.90 9.80 -4.00
CA PRO A 221 -6.58 9.29 -5.18
C PRO A 221 -6.10 9.97 -6.46
N ASN A 222 -5.95 9.15 -7.51
CA ASN A 222 -5.49 9.60 -8.84
C ASN A 222 -4.07 10.20 -8.88
N GLN A 223 -3.30 10.11 -7.79
CA GLN A 223 -1.87 10.44 -7.80
C GLN A 223 -1.03 9.17 -7.85
N PRO A 224 0.07 9.14 -8.63
CA PRO A 224 0.92 7.97 -8.71
C PRO A 224 1.84 7.83 -7.49
N ILE A 225 1.63 8.55 -6.39
CA ILE A 225 2.61 8.67 -5.30
C ILE A 225 2.15 7.85 -4.10
N GLU A 226 3.05 7.00 -3.59
CA GLU A 226 2.90 6.30 -2.32
C GLU A 226 4.10 6.64 -1.43
N LEU A 227 3.88 7.27 -0.28
CA LEU A 227 4.95 7.58 0.67
C LEU A 227 4.87 6.63 1.85
N VAL A 228 5.99 5.99 2.18
CA VAL A 228 6.06 5.01 3.26
C VAL A 228 7.07 5.42 4.31
N VAL A 229 6.65 5.39 5.57
CA VAL A 229 7.52 5.57 6.74
C VAL A 229 7.41 4.33 7.62
N LYS A 230 8.54 3.69 7.94
CA LYS A 230 8.58 2.63 8.96
C LYS A 230 9.14 3.23 10.25
N ALA A 231 8.31 3.39 11.27
CA ALA A 231 8.70 4.10 12.49
C ALA A 231 8.14 3.45 13.76
N LYS A 232 8.91 3.52 14.85
CA LYS A 232 8.43 3.18 16.21
C LYS A 232 7.85 4.40 16.93
N LYS A 233 8.36 5.59 16.59
CA LYS A 233 8.05 6.85 17.29
C LYS A 233 7.23 7.75 16.38
N VAL A 234 6.19 8.36 16.95
CA VAL A 234 5.36 9.37 16.27
C VAL A 234 6.21 10.48 15.67
N ASP A 235 7.21 10.96 16.41
CA ASP A 235 8.07 12.06 15.98
C ASP A 235 8.86 11.75 14.70
N THR A 236 9.23 10.48 14.46
CA THR A 236 9.90 10.07 13.22
C THR A 236 8.99 10.28 12.01
N VAL A 237 7.70 9.95 12.13
CA VAL A 237 6.71 10.16 11.05
C VAL A 237 6.52 11.65 10.76
N LEU A 238 6.43 12.46 11.80
CA LEU A 238 6.29 13.92 11.67
C LEU A 238 7.51 14.56 10.99
N LYS A 239 8.73 14.15 11.38
CA LYS A 239 9.97 14.58 10.72
C LYS A 239 10.04 14.15 9.27
N ALA A 240 9.61 12.93 8.95
CA ALA A 240 9.56 12.45 7.59
C ALA A 240 8.64 13.33 6.72
N LEU A 241 7.43 13.65 7.21
CA LEU A 241 6.50 14.55 6.52
C LEU A 241 7.07 15.97 6.34
N GLU A 242 7.84 16.47 7.31
CA GLU A 242 8.51 17.77 7.20
C GLU A 242 9.63 17.76 6.15
N ALA A 243 10.43 16.69 6.09
CA ALA A 243 11.54 16.54 5.14
C ALA A 243 11.08 16.51 3.68
N LEU A 244 9.79 16.21 3.42
CA LEU A 244 9.22 16.25 2.07
C LEU A 244 9.27 17.64 1.43
N LYS A 245 9.28 18.71 2.24
CA LYS A 245 9.37 20.10 1.77
C LYS A 245 10.64 20.38 0.97
N GLU A 246 11.71 19.61 1.23
CA GLU A 246 13.03 19.78 0.62
C GLU A 246 13.32 18.73 -0.46
N TYR A 247 12.55 17.64 -0.53
CA TYR A 247 12.85 16.48 -1.38
C TYR A 247 12.46 16.66 -2.87
N ASP A 248 11.61 17.63 -3.19
CA ASP A 248 11.03 17.88 -4.52
C ASP A 248 10.47 16.60 -5.19
N ILE A 249 9.43 16.04 -4.57
CA ILE A 249 8.71 14.86 -5.10
C ILE A 249 8.22 15.10 -6.52
N SER A 250 7.70 16.30 -6.83
CA SER A 250 7.13 16.60 -8.15
C SER A 250 8.17 16.41 -9.24
N GLN A 251 9.38 16.95 -9.04
CA GLN A 251 10.47 16.76 -10.00
C GLN A 251 10.85 15.28 -10.16
N LYS A 252 10.90 14.51 -9.05
CA LYS A 252 11.19 13.07 -9.10
C LYS A 252 10.13 12.29 -9.86
N VAL A 253 8.85 12.56 -9.59
CA VAL A 253 7.73 11.92 -10.30
C VAL A 253 7.78 12.25 -11.78
N GLN A 254 8.00 13.52 -12.16
CA GLN A 254 8.14 13.92 -13.57
C GLN A 254 9.32 13.23 -14.25
N GLN A 255 10.48 13.14 -13.59
CA GLN A 255 11.65 12.44 -14.10
C GLN A 255 11.33 10.97 -14.39
N PHE A 256 10.71 10.25 -13.45
CA PHE A 256 10.36 8.84 -13.64
C PHE A 256 9.21 8.65 -14.63
N ASN A 257 8.28 9.59 -14.72
CA ASN A 257 7.23 9.57 -15.74
C ASN A 257 7.81 9.72 -17.15
N TYR A 258 8.75 10.65 -17.34
CA TYR A 258 9.48 10.77 -18.60
C TYR A 258 10.28 9.51 -18.92
N TYR A 259 11.01 8.98 -17.94
CA TYR A 259 11.81 7.76 -18.07
C TYR A 259 10.97 6.52 -18.47
N THR A 260 9.71 6.45 -18.03
CA THR A 260 8.77 5.38 -18.39
C THR A 260 7.93 5.71 -19.63
N ASN A 261 8.30 6.74 -20.40
CA ASN A 261 7.56 7.21 -21.57
C ASN A 261 6.07 7.51 -21.28
N GLY A 262 5.78 8.09 -20.12
CA GLY A 262 4.43 8.41 -19.68
C GLY A 262 3.63 7.22 -19.13
N ASN A 263 4.26 6.05 -18.94
CA ASN A 263 3.58 4.86 -18.44
C ASN A 263 3.61 4.70 -16.92
N LEU A 264 4.00 5.72 -16.16
CA LEU A 264 4.04 5.62 -14.70
C LEU A 264 2.64 5.37 -14.14
N LYS A 265 2.46 4.26 -13.43
CA LYS A 265 1.22 3.93 -12.70
C LYS A 265 1.32 4.28 -11.23
N LYS A 266 2.42 3.85 -10.59
CA LYS A 266 2.78 4.17 -9.20
C LYS A 266 4.28 4.38 -9.08
N ILE A 267 4.70 5.26 -8.19
CA ILE A 267 6.03 5.35 -7.61
C ILE A 267 5.93 5.40 -6.09
N GLN A 268 6.68 4.54 -5.42
CA GLN A 268 6.80 4.50 -3.97
C GLN A 268 8.10 5.17 -3.53
N PHE A 269 7.99 6.07 -2.55
CA PHE A 269 9.13 6.62 -1.83
C PHE A 269 9.12 6.12 -0.39
N ILE A 270 10.29 5.80 0.14
CA ILE A 270 10.47 5.38 1.53
C ILE A 270 11.35 6.39 2.27
N TYR A 271 11.01 6.69 3.51
CA TYR A 271 11.84 7.52 4.37
C TYR A 271 12.89 6.68 5.09
N ASP A 272 14.17 7.02 4.91
CA ASP A 272 15.27 6.45 5.66
C ASP A 272 15.48 7.26 6.95
N GLU A 273 15.19 6.65 8.11
CA GLU A 273 15.36 7.28 9.43
C GLU A 273 16.85 7.50 9.79
N ASN A 274 17.78 6.73 9.23
CA ASN A 274 19.22 6.88 9.51
C ASN A 274 19.81 8.02 8.69
N GLU A 275 19.42 8.13 7.42
CA GLU A 275 19.93 9.15 6.50
C GLU A 275 19.05 10.42 6.47
N PHE A 276 17.92 10.40 7.19
CA PHE A 276 16.94 11.49 7.30
C PHE A 276 16.43 12.01 5.96
N LYS A 277 16.32 11.15 4.96
CA LYS A 277 15.90 11.52 3.60
C LYS A 277 14.89 10.54 3.02
N TRP A 278 14.18 11.02 2.02
CA TRP A 278 13.32 10.21 1.18
C TRP A 278 14.12 9.60 0.03
N GLU A 279 13.77 8.37 -0.34
CA GLU A 279 14.37 7.69 -1.48
C GLU A 279 13.30 6.99 -2.30
N MET A 280 13.48 6.96 -3.63
CA MET A 280 12.66 6.11 -4.49
C MET A 280 12.91 4.65 -4.12
N ASN A 281 11.85 3.89 -3.88
CA ASN A 281 11.94 2.49 -3.53
C ASN A 281 11.66 1.58 -4.73
N TYR A 282 10.51 1.80 -5.38
CA TYR A 282 10.15 1.17 -6.65
C TYR A 282 9.03 1.93 -7.36
N LEU A 283 8.76 1.55 -8.61
CA LEU A 283 7.63 2.03 -9.39
C LEU A 283 6.98 0.88 -10.17
N THR A 284 5.72 1.07 -10.56
CA THR A 284 4.98 0.20 -11.46
C THR A 284 4.48 1.00 -12.68
N THR A 285 4.22 0.31 -13.78
CA THR A 285 3.75 0.93 -15.03
C THR A 285 2.33 0.53 -15.40
N ASN A 286 1.73 1.28 -16.33
CA ASN A 286 0.44 0.98 -16.96
C ASN A 286 0.46 -0.34 -17.76
N THR A 287 1.65 -0.88 -18.04
CA THR A 287 1.87 -2.18 -18.70
C THR A 287 2.17 -3.31 -17.70
N GLY A 288 2.07 -3.05 -16.39
CA GLY A 288 2.30 -4.05 -15.35
C GLY A 288 3.77 -4.38 -15.09
N GLN A 289 4.69 -3.50 -15.50
CA GLN A 289 6.12 -3.64 -15.21
C GLN A 289 6.41 -3.21 -13.78
N VAL A 290 7.46 -3.77 -13.19
CA VAL A 290 7.97 -3.45 -11.86
C VAL A 290 9.42 -3.00 -11.98
N ILE A 291 9.73 -1.79 -11.53
CA ILE A 291 11.10 -1.26 -11.53
C ILE A 291 11.49 -0.87 -10.11
N GLY A 292 12.49 -1.53 -9.54
CA GLY A 292 12.98 -1.34 -8.18
C GLY A 292 14.41 -0.85 -8.11
N THR A 293 14.79 -0.25 -6.98
CA THR A 293 16.21 -0.03 -6.68
C THR A 293 16.94 -1.35 -6.43
N LYS A 294 18.26 -1.35 -6.60
CA LYS A 294 19.12 -2.50 -6.26
C LYS A 294 18.94 -2.98 -4.81
N ALA A 295 18.79 -2.05 -3.87
CA ALA A 295 18.59 -2.37 -2.45
C ALA A 295 17.27 -3.11 -2.24
N ASN A 296 16.17 -2.58 -2.81
CA ASN A 296 14.86 -3.21 -2.71
C ASN A 296 14.80 -4.57 -3.39
N TYR A 297 15.36 -4.69 -4.61
CA TYR A 297 15.46 -5.95 -5.32
C TYR A 297 16.12 -7.04 -4.47
N LYS A 298 17.32 -6.77 -3.93
CA LYS A 298 18.04 -7.72 -3.09
C LYS A 298 17.22 -8.18 -1.89
N ARG A 299 16.60 -7.22 -1.19
CA ARG A 299 15.75 -7.50 -0.02
C ARG A 299 14.52 -8.34 -0.42
N THR A 300 13.88 -8.02 -1.53
CA THR A 300 12.70 -8.73 -2.03
C THR A 300 13.04 -10.18 -2.37
N ILE A 301 14.11 -10.43 -3.14
CA ILE A 301 14.51 -11.79 -3.52
C ILE A 301 14.97 -12.61 -2.32
N GLN A 302 15.72 -12.00 -1.40
CA GLN A 302 16.10 -12.68 -0.16
C GLN A 302 14.86 -13.12 0.63
N MET A 303 13.86 -12.24 0.76
CA MET A 303 12.61 -12.56 1.46
C MET A 303 11.79 -13.61 0.70
N TYR A 304 11.73 -13.53 -0.63
CA TYR A 304 11.04 -14.50 -1.49
C TYR A 304 11.57 -15.92 -1.25
N HIS A 305 12.88 -16.12 -1.33
CA HIS A 305 13.48 -17.44 -1.08
C HIS A 305 13.30 -17.88 0.37
N SER A 306 13.40 -16.96 1.33
CA SER A 306 13.16 -17.28 2.74
C SER A 306 11.72 -17.78 2.97
N VAL A 307 10.74 -17.25 2.24
CA VAL A 307 9.34 -17.71 2.30
C VAL A 307 9.16 -19.08 1.66
N LEU A 308 9.83 -19.36 0.53
CA LEU A 308 9.78 -20.69 -0.09
C LEU A 308 10.29 -21.80 0.82
N GLU A 309 11.25 -21.49 1.69
CA GLU A 309 11.84 -22.43 2.66
C GLU A 309 11.09 -22.45 4.00
N SER A 310 10.14 -21.54 4.22
CA SER A 310 9.47 -21.39 5.52
C SER A 310 8.19 -22.21 5.63
N PRO A 311 7.99 -22.94 6.74
CA PRO A 311 6.70 -23.57 7.05
C PRO A 311 5.64 -22.55 7.54
N THR A 312 6.03 -21.29 7.77
CA THR A 312 5.24 -20.30 8.51
C THR A 312 5.12 -18.93 7.85
N ALA A 313 6.08 -18.55 7.00
CA ALA A 313 5.99 -17.34 6.19
C ALA A 313 5.23 -17.66 4.89
N GLY A 314 4.49 -16.67 4.37
CA GLY A 314 3.56 -16.90 3.28
C GLY A 314 3.64 -15.82 2.21
N PHE A 315 3.35 -16.23 0.97
CA PHE A 315 2.96 -15.28 -0.05
C PHE A 315 1.63 -14.66 0.32
N SER A 316 1.54 -13.37 0.11
CA SER A 316 0.34 -12.59 0.37
C SER A 316 -0.19 -12.01 -0.92
N ILE A 317 -1.45 -11.61 -0.88
CA ILE A 317 -2.07 -10.86 -1.96
C ILE A 317 -2.19 -9.42 -1.49
N GLY A 318 -1.68 -8.49 -2.30
CA GLY A 318 -1.63 -7.08 -1.99
C GLY A 318 -2.50 -6.25 -2.93
N GLY A 319 -3.23 -5.31 -2.36
CA GLY A 319 -4.05 -4.32 -3.04
C GLY A 319 -4.92 -3.64 -1.99
N THR A 320 -5.03 -2.31 -2.03
CA THR A 320 -6.00 -1.55 -1.24
C THR A 320 -7.37 -1.78 -1.85
N ALA A 321 -7.95 -2.96 -1.62
CA ALA A 321 -9.35 -3.21 -1.90
C ALA A 321 -10.12 -2.76 -0.66
N THR A 322 -10.85 -1.65 -0.81
CA THR A 322 -11.96 -1.32 0.08
C THR A 322 -13.00 -2.41 -0.06
N MET A 323 -13.18 -3.22 0.99
CA MET A 323 -14.43 -3.95 1.13
C MET A 323 -15.46 -2.92 1.59
N GLU A 324 -16.50 -2.71 0.79
CA GLU A 324 -17.68 -1.96 1.24
C GLU A 324 -18.21 -2.68 2.48
N SER A 325 -18.08 -2.05 3.65
CA SER A 325 -18.82 -2.50 4.82
C SER A 325 -20.29 -2.36 4.50
N GLN A 326 -21.02 -3.47 4.41
CA GLN A 326 -22.47 -3.45 4.41
C GLN A 326 -22.92 -2.73 5.69
N GLU A 327 -23.62 -1.61 5.53
CA GLU A 327 -24.41 -1.02 6.60
C GLU A 327 -25.45 -2.07 7.00
N GLU A 328 -25.42 -2.52 8.27
CA GLU A 328 -26.54 -3.21 8.90
C GLU A 328 -27.67 -2.23 9.22
#